data_AF-A0AAU1X326-F1
#
_entry.id   AF-A0AAU1X326-F1
#
_cell.length_a   1.000
_cell.length_b   1.000
_cell.length_c   1.000
_cell.angle_alpha   90.00
_cell.angle_beta   90.00
_cell.angle_gamma   90.00
#
_symmetry.space_group_name_H-M   'P 1'
#
loop_
_entity.id
_entity.type
_entity.pdbx_description
1 polymer ?
#
loop_
_entity_poly.entity_id
_entity_poly.type
_entity_poly.pdbx_seq_one_letter_code
_entity_poly.pdbx_strand_id
1 'polypeptide(L)' 'MPITATYFVRCDTCWGYLGEEYESEAAAIAARREEGWLAVGGSTRCPEHNPDAGHDTTR' A
#
# COMPACT_ATOMS: atom_id res chain seq x y z
N MET A 1 -29.16 1.33 -5.31
CA MET A 1 -28.20 0.53 -4.52
C MET A 1 -27.07 1.47 -4.14
N PRO A 2 -26.77 1.69 -2.85
CA PRO A 2 -25.59 2.47 -2.49
C PRO A 2 -24.34 1.74 -2.99
N ILE A 3 -23.45 2.46 -3.66
CA ILE A 3 -22.15 1.95 -4.08
C ILE A 3 -21.25 2.07 -2.85
N THR A 4 -21.01 0.97 -2.15
CA THR A 4 -19.95 0.91 -1.14
C THR A 4 -18.60 0.91 -1.86
N ALA A 5 -17.78 1.92 -1.60
CA ALA A 5 -16.43 1.97 -2.12
C ALA A 5 -15.56 0.99 -1.32
N THR A 6 -15.08 -0.06 -1.96
CA THR A 6 -14.09 -0.98 -1.39
C THR A 6 -12.69 -0.50 -1.76
N TYR A 7 -11.79 -0.45 -0.78
CA TYR A 7 -10.43 0.01 -0.98
C TYR A 7 -9.47 -1.16 -0.97
N PHE A 8 -8.52 -1.16 -1.91
CA PHE A 8 -7.48 -2.16 -2.02
C PHE A 8 -6.13 -1.49 -2.12
N VAL A 9 -5.11 -2.15 -1.57
CA VAL A 9 -3.72 -1.77 -1.76
C VAL A 9 -3.12 -2.70 -2.79
N ARG A 10 -2.66 -2.15 -3.90
CA ARG A 10 -2.10 -2.91 -5.02
C ARG A 10 -0.68 -2.46 -5.30
N CYS A 11 0.21 -3.39 -5.59
CA CYS A 11 1.55 -3.11 -6.08
C CYS A 11 1.48 -2.56 -7.51
N ASP A 12 2.18 -1.47 -7.78
CA ASP A 12 2.25 -0.84 -9.10
C ASP A 12 3.08 -1.66 -10.11
N THR A 13 3.85 -2.65 -9.66
CA THR A 13 4.77 -3.45 -10.48
C THR A 13 4.18 -4.82 -10.85
N CYS A 14 3.83 -5.64 -9.86
CA CYS A 14 3.33 -7.00 -10.09
C CYS A 14 1.80 -7.12 -10.00
N TRP A 15 1.11 -6.02 -9.65
CA TRP A 15 -0.34 -5.99 -9.42
C TRP A 15 -0.85 -6.93 -8.32
N GLY A 16 0.04 -7.44 -7.47
CA GLY A 16 -0.31 -8.15 -6.26
C GLY A 16 -1.00 -7.23 -5.24
N TYR A 17 -1.81 -7.82 -4.38
CA TYR A 17 -2.61 -7.10 -3.37
C TYR A 17 -2.03 -7.31 -1.97
N LEU A 18 -2.06 -6.25 -1.17
CA LEU A 18 -1.81 -6.32 0.27
C LEU A 18 -3.14 -6.55 0.97
N GLY A 19 -3.28 -7.69 1.64
CA GLY A 19 -4.51 -8.08 2.33
C GLY A 19 -5.67 -8.36 1.37
N GLU A 20 -6.88 -8.40 1.94
CA GLU A 20 -8.12 -8.67 1.19
C GLU A 20 -8.84 -7.35 0.86
N GLU A 21 -9.35 -6.61 1.84
CA GLU A 21 -10.13 -5.37 1.62
C GLU A 21 -9.96 -4.38 2.78
N TYR A 22 -10.04 -3.08 2.49
CA TYR A 22 -10.01 -2.00 3.50
C TYR A 22 -11.32 -1.21 3.51
N GLU A 23 -11.76 -0.86 4.72
CA GLU A 23 -13.02 -0.13 4.97
C GLU A 23 -12.95 1.35 4.53
N SER A 24 -11.75 1.90 4.35
CA SER A 24 -11.55 3.29 3.94
C SER A 24 -10.23 3.51 3.19
N GLU A 25 -10.15 4.61 2.44
CA GLU A 25 -8.91 5.04 1.79
C GLU A 25 -7.79 5.27 2.82
N ALA A 26 -8.12 5.89 3.95
CA ALA A 26 -7.17 6.15 5.03
C ALA A 26 -6.58 4.85 5.60
N ALA A 27 -7.41 3.81 5.79
CA ALA A 27 -6.95 2.50 6.23
C ALA A 27 -6.02 1.84 5.20
N ALA A 28 -6.37 1.93 3.91
CA ALA A 28 -5.51 1.43 2.84
C ALA A 28 -4.16 2.19 2.76
N ILE A 29 -4.13 3.50 3.01
CA ILE A 29 -2.89 4.28 3.04
C ILE A 29 -2.04 3.93 4.27
N ALA A 30 -2.66 3.79 5.44
CA ALA A 30 -1.96 3.40 6.67
C ALA A 30 -1.30 2.03 6.51
N ALA A 31 -2.04 1.03 5.99
CA ALA A 31 -1.52 -0.30 5.75
C ALA A 31 -0.32 -0.32 4.80
N ARG A 32 -0.30 0.54 3.77
CA ARG A 32 0.88 0.67 2.89
C ARG A 32 2.12 1.06 3.66
N ARG A 33 1.99 1.98 4.62
CA ARG A 33 3.12 2.45 5.41
C ARG A 33 3.56 1.42 6.44
N GLU A 34 2.59 0.83 7.15
CA GLU A 34 2.83 -0.13 8.23
C GLU A 34 3.47 -1.43 7.71
N GLU A 35 2.99 -1.95 6.57
CA GLU A 35 3.49 -3.19 5.97
C GLU A 35 4.74 -2.97 5.10
N GLY A 36 5.27 -1.74 5.03
CA GLY A 36 6.44 -1.41 4.21
C GLY A 36 6.18 -1.44 2.70
N TRP A 37 4.93 -1.27 2.28
CA TRP A 37 4.57 -1.17 0.85
C TRP A 37 4.71 0.24 0.28
N LEU A 38 4.94 1.24 1.12
CA LEU A 38 5.18 2.62 0.69
C LEU A 38 6.65 2.76 0.26
N ALA A 39 6.88 2.95 -1.04
CA ALA A 39 8.22 3.17 -1.59
C ALA A 39 8.65 4.64 -1.46
N VAL A 40 9.96 4.87 -1.52
CA VAL A 40 10.53 6.23 -1.58
C VAL A 40 9.99 6.93 -2.83
N GLY A 41 9.28 8.05 -2.65
CA GLY A 41 8.57 8.76 -3.72
C GLY A 41 7.05 8.52 -3.76
N GLY A 42 6.48 7.76 -2.82
CA GLY A 42 5.03 7.65 -2.62
C GLY A 42 4.31 6.62 -3.50
N SER A 43 5.05 5.87 -4.32
CA SER A 43 4.47 4.73 -5.05
C SER A 43 4.18 3.55 -4.13
N THR A 44 3.27 2.67 -4.54
CA THR A 44 2.88 1.48 -3.76
C THR A 44 3.54 0.24 -4.36
N ARG A 45 4.46 -0.39 -3.63
CA ARG A 45 5.20 -1.56 -4.11
C ARG A 45 5.23 -2.64 -3.03
N CYS A 46 4.96 -3.90 -3.39
CA CYS A 46 5.07 -5.00 -2.42
C CYS A 46 6.53 -5.21 -2.00
N PRO A 47 6.82 -5.91 -0.88
CA PRO A 47 8.18 -6.08 -0.35
C PRO A 47 9.17 -6.65 -1.37
N GLU A 48 8.70 -7.52 -2.28
CA GLU A 48 9.52 -8.08 -3.36
C GLU A 48 9.95 -7.03 -4.40
N HIS A 49 9.16 -5.97 -4.58
CA HIS A 49 9.39 -4.90 -5.56
C HIS A 49 9.68 -3.54 -4.91
N ASN A 50 9.70 -3.48 -3.58
CA ASN A 50 10.02 -2.30 -2.81
C ASN A 50 11.39 -2.49 -2.12
N PRO A 51 12.50 -2.26 -2.85
CA PRO A 51 13.84 -2.39 -2.27
C PRO A 51 14.08 -1.39 -1.12
N ASP A 52 13.24 -0.37 -1.02
CA ASP A 52 13.30 0.67 0.01
C ASP A 52 12.36 0.40 1.21
N ALA A 53 11.61 -0.72 1.19
CA ALA A 53 10.74 -1.13 2.30
C ALA A 53 11.57 -1.31 3.58
N GLY A 54 11.53 -0.30 4.46
CA GLY A 54 12.29 -0.29 5.71
C GLY A 54 13.38 0.78 5.79
N HIS A 55 13.65 1.53 4.73
CA HIS A 55 14.44 2.76 4.83
C HIS A 55 13.51 3.90 5.27
N ASP A 56 13.31 4.00 6.60
CA ASP A 56 12.83 5.22 7.24
C ASP A 56 13.79 6.37 6.89
N THR A 57 13.48 7.12 5.84
CA THR A 57 14.24 8.32 5.45
C THR A 57 13.84 9.52 6.30
N THR A 58 13.68 9.34 7.61
CA THR A 58 13.70 10.46 8.55
C THR A 58 15.14 10.97 8.62
N ARG A 59 15.44 11.97 7.79
CA ARG A 59 16.59 12.85 7.99
C ARG A 59 16.20 14.30 7.78
#